data_AF-L0K181-F1
#
_entry.id   AF-L0K181-F1
#
_cell.length_a   1.000
_cell.length_b   1.000
_cell.length_c   1.000
_cell.angle_alpha   90.00
_cell.angle_beta   90.00
_cell.angle_gamma   90.00
#
_symmetry.space_group_name_H-M   'P 1'
#
loop_
_entity.id
_entity.type
_entity.pdbx_description
1 polymer ?
#
loop_
_entity_poly.entity_id
_entity_poly.type
_entity_poly.pdbx_seq_one_letter_code
_entity_poly.pdbx_strand_id
1 'polypeptide(L)'
;MVGEFTVDLRDGQSVSFDEIVVLERNNGKWIRCVRDGPSPRENLPETTKYYHLDIDVERIVIEPGETLQDSPTATAVDEVEATVIDARSLEDSSERRLLE
;
A
#
# COMPACT_ATOMS: atom_id res chain seq x y z
N MET A 1 -0.61 9.79 10.65
CA MET A 1 0.13 9.83 9.38
C MET A 1 -0.85 10.40 8.38
N VAL A 2 -0.79 11.71 8.13
CA VAL A 2 -1.65 12.40 7.16
C VAL A 2 -0.72 12.73 6.00
N GLY A 3 -0.80 11.93 4.94
CA GLY A 3 -0.06 12.17 3.70
C GLY A 3 -1.01 12.84 2.71
N GLU A 4 -0.50 13.72 1.86
CA GLU A 4 -1.33 14.27 0.79
C GLU A 4 -1.56 13.18 -0.27
N PHE A 5 -2.82 12.94 -0.59
CA PHE A 5 -3.24 11.98 -1.61
C PHE A 5 -3.73 12.71 -2.85
N THR A 6 -3.14 12.43 -4.00
CA THR A 6 -3.64 12.93 -5.29
C THR A 6 -4.47 11.85 -5.96
N VAL A 7 -5.74 12.15 -6.25
CA VAL A 7 -6.65 11.28 -7.01
C VAL A 7 -6.70 11.79 -8.44
N ASP A 8 -6.23 10.98 -9.37
CA ASP A 8 -6.39 11.21 -10.80
C ASP A 8 -7.72 10.59 -11.25
N LEU A 9 -8.63 11.44 -11.72
CA LEU A 9 -9.93 11.05 -12.24
C LEU A 9 -9.83 10.76 -13.74
N ARG A 10 -10.71 9.86 -14.22
CA ARG A 10 -10.77 9.49 -15.64
C ARG A 10 -11.17 10.62 -16.59
N ASP A 11 -11.74 11.70 -16.05
CA ASP A 11 -12.03 12.93 -16.79
C ASP A 11 -10.75 13.78 -17.06
N GLY A 12 -9.58 13.31 -16.61
CA GLY A 12 -8.31 14.02 -16.74
C GLY A 12 -8.07 15.08 -15.66
N GLN A 13 -8.92 15.12 -14.63
CA GLN A 13 -8.77 16.01 -13.48
C GLN A 13 -7.98 15.33 -12.36
N SER A 14 -6.99 16.02 -11.83
CA SER A 14 -6.25 15.59 -10.63
C SER A 14 -6.65 16.44 -9.44
N VAL A 15 -7.00 15.81 -8.32
CA VAL A 15 -7.46 16.50 -7.10
C VAL A 15 -6.73 15.95 -5.87
N SER A 16 -6.12 16.84 -5.09
CA SER A 16 -5.44 16.49 -3.83
C SER A 16 -6.40 16.44 -2.63
N PHE A 17 -6.14 15.54 -1.69
CA PHE A 17 -6.94 15.33 -0.48
C PHE A 17 -6.02 14.95 0.68
N ASP A 18 -6.41 15.31 1.90
CA ASP A 18 -5.65 15.03 3.12
C ASP A 18 -5.91 13.61 3.65
N GLU A 19 -7.10 13.06 3.36
CA GLU A 19 -7.46 11.69 3.75
C GLU A 19 -8.26 11.01 2.63
N ILE A 20 -7.99 9.71 2.43
CA ILE A 20 -8.81 8.83 1.59
C ILE A 20 -9.21 7.57 2.36
N VAL A 21 -10.51 7.26 2.34
CA VAL A 21 -11.07 6.02 2.92
C VAL A 21 -11.75 5.20 1.84
N VAL A 22 -11.32 3.96 1.65
CA VAL A 22 -11.97 3.01 0.74
C VAL A 22 -13.22 2.43 1.41
N LEU A 23 -14.35 2.50 0.72
CA LEU A 23 -15.65 2.01 1.14
C LEU A 23 -16.09 0.89 0.19
N GLU A 24 -16.18 -0.34 0.70
CA GLU A 24 -16.76 -1.44 -0.05
C GLU A 24 -18.27 -1.50 0.22
N ARG A 25 -19.07 -1.34 -0.84
CA ARG A 25 -20.54 -1.37 -0.77
C ARG A 25 -21.09 -2.39 -1.76
N ASN A 26 -22.37 -2.73 -1.60
CA ASN A 26 -23.06 -3.68 -2.49
C ASN A 26 -23.06 -3.23 -3.97
N ASN A 27 -22.84 -1.95 -4.22
CA ASN A 27 -22.78 -1.33 -5.55
C ASN A 27 -21.34 -1.01 -6.00
N GLY A 28 -20.33 -1.70 -5.47
CA GLY A 28 -18.94 -1.57 -5.90
C GLY A 28 -18.02 -0.91 -4.85
N LYS A 29 -16.81 -0.58 -5.30
CA LYS A 29 -15.78 0.06 -4.47
C LYS A 29 -15.84 1.57 -4.65
N TRP A 30 -15.93 2.28 -3.53
CA TRP A 30 -15.99 3.73 -3.47
C TRP A 30 -14.81 4.25 -2.67
N ILE A 31 -14.41 5.48 -2.92
CA ILE A 31 -13.47 6.20 -2.07
C ILE A 31 -14.14 7.47 -1.55
N ARG A 32 -13.99 7.71 -0.24
CA ARG A 32 -14.33 8.97 0.41
C ARG A 32 -13.03 9.76 0.57
N CYS A 33 -12.96 10.90 -0.07
CA CYS A 33 -11.82 11.80 0.02
C CYS A 33 -12.19 13.01 0.89
N VAL A 34 -11.34 13.35 1.84
CA VAL A 34 -11.54 14.47 2.76
C VAL A 34 -10.41 15.46 2.53
N ARG A 35 -10.76 16.74 2.43
CA ARG A 35 -9.81 17.84 2.41
C ARG A 35 -10.10 18.80 3.56
N ASP A 36 -9.09 19.04 4.39
CA ASP A 36 -9.09 20.06 5.42
C ASP A 36 -8.81 21.41 4.77
N GLY A 37 -9.82 22.28 4.76
CA GLY A 37 -9.68 23.62 4.19
C GLY A 37 -10.94 24.12 3.50
N PRO A 38 -11.18 25.44 3.54
CA PRO A 38 -12.37 26.03 2.98
C PRO A 38 -12.39 25.81 1.47
N SER A 39 -13.39 25.05 0.99
CA SER A 39 -13.67 25.00 -0.44
C SER A 39 -13.94 26.42 -0.94
N PRO A 40 -13.22 26.93 -1.97
CA PRO A 40 -13.37 28.30 -2.46
C PRO A 40 -14.80 28.67 -2.89
N ARG A 41 -15.66 27.66 -3.10
CA ARG A 41 -17.06 27.80 -3.49
C ARG A 41 -18.08 27.65 -2.36
N GLU A 42 -17.76 26.94 -1.28
CA GLU A 42 -18.77 26.46 -0.33
C GLU A 42 -18.57 26.94 1.11
N ASN A 43 -17.42 27.54 1.46
CA ASN A 43 -17.18 28.10 2.80
C ASN A 43 -17.44 27.08 3.95
N LEU A 44 -17.31 25.79 3.64
CA LEU A 44 -17.40 24.69 4.60
C LEU A 44 -16.01 24.43 5.19
N PRO A 45 -15.91 24.10 6.49
CA PRO A 45 -14.62 23.87 7.15
C PRO A 45 -13.89 22.64 6.58
N GLU A 46 -14.63 21.69 6.02
CA GLU A 46 -14.13 20.43 5.47
C GLU A 46 -14.87 20.12 4.16
N THR A 47 -14.13 19.68 3.15
CA THR A 47 -14.72 19.24 1.87
C THR A 47 -14.61 17.71 1.75
N THR A 48 -15.74 17.02 1.91
CA THR A 48 -15.82 15.56 1.66
C THR A 48 -16.34 15.29 0.25
N LYS A 49 -15.63 14.47 -0.52
CA LYS A 49 -16.05 13.99 -1.85
C LYS A 49 -16.08 12.47 -1.91
N TYR A 50 -16.93 11.94 -2.80
CA TYR A 50 -17.07 10.51 -3.03
C TYR A 50 -16.86 10.19 -4.51
N TYR A 51 -16.03 9.19 -4.80
CA TYR A 51 -15.76 8.72 -6.15
C TYR A 51 -15.90 7.20 -6.21
N HIS A 52 -16.42 6.68 -7.31
CA HIS A 52 -16.45 5.24 -7.56
C HIS A 52 -15.09 4.80 -8.11
N LEU A 53 -14.43 3.85 -7.46
CA LEU A 53 -13.06 3.44 -7.78
C LEU A 53 -12.94 2.91 -9.22
N ASP A 54 -13.88 2.07 -9.64
CA ASP A 54 -13.83 1.45 -10.98
C ASP A 54 -14.26 2.38 -12.12
N ILE A 55 -15.01 3.46 -11.82
CA ILE A 55 -15.66 4.31 -12.84
C ILE A 55 -14.98 5.68 -12.93
N ASP A 56 -14.78 6.33 -11.78
CA ASP A 56 -14.34 7.71 -11.73
C ASP A 56 -12.82 7.83 -11.56
N VAL A 57 -12.19 6.85 -10.90
CA VAL A 57 -10.76 6.90 -10.54
C VAL A 57 -9.93 6.17 -11.59
N GLU A 58 -8.84 6.82 -11.99
CA GLU A 58 -7.81 6.21 -12.83
C GLU A 58 -6.65 5.68 -11.97
N ARG A 59 -6.13 6.51 -11.08
CA ARG A 59 -5.08 6.13 -10.12
C ARG A 59 -5.09 7.04 -8.89
N ILE A 60 -4.49 6.55 -7.81
CA ILE A 60 -4.28 7.31 -6.57
C ILE A 60 -2.77 7.36 -6.32
N VAL A 61 -2.22 8.56 -6.21
CA VAL A 61 -0.82 8.84 -5.90
C VAL A 61 -0.74 9.27 -4.44
N ILE A 62 0.15 8.63 -3.68
CA ILE A 62 0.41 8.98 -2.28
C ILE A 62 1.72 9.75 -2.28
N GLU A 63 1.68 11.05 -2.01
CA GLU A 63 2.90 11.84 -1.85
C GLU A 63 3.49 11.48 -0.47
N PRO A 64 4.68 10.86 -0.39
CA PRO A 64 5.30 10.60 0.89
C PRO A 64 5.69 11.94 1.50
N GLY A 65 4.93 12.44 2.47
CA GLY A 65 5.38 13.51 3.34
C GLY A 65 6.70 13.07 3.97
N GLU A 66 7.77 13.85 3.73
CA GLU A 66 9.16 13.62 4.13
C GLU A 66 9.36 12.48 5.14
N THR A 67 9.68 11.29 4.66
CA THR A 67 10.49 10.35 5.46
C THR A 67 11.86 11.00 5.62
N LEU A 68 12.14 11.51 6.82
CA LEU A 68 13.51 11.79 7.24
C LEU A 68 14.33 10.50 7.08
N GLN A 69 15.14 10.49 6.02
CA GLN A 69 16.40 9.77 5.80
C GLN A 69 16.65 8.54 6.69
N ASP A 70 16.41 7.35 6.15
CA ASP A 70 17.40 6.27 6.34
C ASP A 70 18.40 6.38 5.18
N SER A 71 19.67 6.60 5.52
CA SER A 71 20.73 6.95 4.58
C SER A 71 21.11 5.75 3.69
N PRO A 72 21.57 5.98 2.44
CA PRO A 72 21.98 4.91 1.55
C PRO A 72 23.35 4.37 1.98
N THR A 73 23.43 3.14 2.49
CA THR A 73 24.69 2.37 2.39
C THR A 73 24.57 1.46 1.18
N ALA A 74 25.04 1.97 0.05
CA ALA A 74 25.40 1.15 -1.09
C ALA A 74 26.54 0.20 -0.67
N THR A 75 26.34 -1.10 -0.83
CA THR A 75 27.42 -2.03 -1.17
C THR A 75 26.84 -2.97 -2.22
N ALA A 76 27.14 -2.62 -3.46
CA ALA A 76 27.01 -3.53 -4.60
C ALA A 76 28.08 -4.63 -4.51
N VAL A 77 27.88 -5.64 -5.36
CA VAL A 77 28.68 -6.85 -5.62
C VAL A 77 28.35 -8.01 -4.64
N ASP A 78 28.14 -9.26 -5.06
CA ASP A 78 28.52 -9.93 -6.29
C ASP A 78 27.82 -11.29 -6.40
N GLU A 79 27.72 -11.76 -7.64
CA GLU A 79 27.74 -13.14 -8.10
C GLU A 79 26.73 -14.24 -7.67
N VAL A 80 26.38 -14.94 -8.74
CA VAL A 80 25.68 -16.21 -8.91
C VAL A 80 26.25 -17.35 -8.06
N GLU A 81 25.38 -18.23 -7.55
CA GLU A 81 25.51 -19.67 -7.82
C GLU A 81 24.23 -20.42 -7.40
N ALA A 82 23.63 -21.09 -8.38
CA ALA A 82 22.72 -22.18 -8.14
C ALA A 82 23.54 -23.43 -7.81
N THR A 83 23.41 -23.99 -6.61
CA THR A 83 23.87 -25.35 -6.33
C THR A 83 22.77 -26.12 -5.61
N VAL A 84 22.10 -26.96 -6.40
CA VAL A 84 21.35 -28.13 -5.95
C VAL A 84 22.35 -29.09 -5.31
N ILE A 85 22.18 -29.37 -4.02
CA ILE A 85 22.82 -30.53 -3.38
C ILE A 85 21.73 -31.35 -2.70
N ASP A 86 21.37 -32.43 -3.40
CA ASP A 86 20.79 -33.63 -2.82
C ASP A 86 21.83 -34.28 -1.91
N ALA A 87 21.52 -34.37 -0.62
CA ALA A 87 22.27 -35.15 0.34
C ALA A 87 21.30 -35.92 1.25
N ARG A 88 20.76 -37.00 0.70
CA ARG A 88 20.58 -38.27 1.41
C ARG A 88 21.79 -38.57 2.31
N SER A 89 21.51 -38.97 3.55
CA SER A 89 22.40 -39.56 4.59
C SER A 89 22.38 -38.73 5.86
N LEU A 90 22.28 -39.28 7.06
CA LEU A 90 21.99 -40.62 7.58
C LEU A 90 21.97 -40.40 9.12
N GLU A 91 21.62 -41.44 9.87
CA GLU A 91 21.73 -41.54 11.33
C GLU A 91 20.47 -41.05 12.05
N ASP A 92 19.48 -41.91 12.27
CA ASP A 92 19.58 -43.15 13.07
C ASP A 92 20.26 -42.88 14.41
N SER A 93 19.44 -42.65 15.43
CA SER A 93 19.66 -43.26 16.74
C SER A 93 18.53 -42.91 17.69
N SER A 94 17.82 -43.96 18.11
CA SER A 94 17.55 -44.27 19.52
C SER A 94 16.54 -43.34 20.21
N GLU A 95 15.43 -43.76 20.81
CA GLU A 95 15.27 -44.80 21.83
C GLU A 95 13.77 -45.15 21.92
N ARG A 96 13.36 -46.39 21.65
CA ARG A 96 13.09 -47.46 22.62
C ARG A 96 11.77 -47.34 23.41
N ARG A 97 10.92 -48.33 23.12
CA ARG A 97 10.32 -49.30 24.07
C ARG A 97 8.96 -48.86 24.66
N LEU A 98 7.91 -49.66 24.75
CA LEU A 98 7.53 -51.04 24.33
C LEU A 98 6.20 -51.31 25.05
N LEU A 99 5.28 -52.00 24.38
CA LEU A 99 4.13 -52.74 24.94
C LEU A 99 3.02 -51.86 25.58
N GLU A 100 1.74 -52.15 25.37
CA GLU A 100 1.05 -53.45 25.28
C GLU A 100 -0.08 -53.44 24.24
#